data_AF-A0A2E5TU88-F1
#
_entry.id   AF-A0A2E5TU88-F1
#
_cell.length_a   1.000
_cell.length_b   1.000
_cell.length_c   1.000
_cell.angle_alpha   90.00
_cell.angle_beta   90.00
_cell.angle_gamma   90.00
#
_symmetry.space_group_name_H-M   'P 1'
#
loop_
_entity.id
_entity.type
_entity.pdbx_description
1 polymer ?
#
loop_
_entity_poly.entity_id
_entity_poly.type
_entity_poly.pdbx_seq_one_letter_code
_entity_poly.pdbx_strand_id
1 'polypeptide(L)'
;MTIIVKQIAISLHLTSRQIEEYYRGKARHVVAEAIDGRMVQLPINVLHSFISEDGIIGDFVVTTDDKHKFVSIERLKPNSPGGNLLDQVG
;
A
#
# COMPACT_ATOMS: atom_id res chain seq x y z
N MET A 1 18.65 -11.82 -18.96
CA MET A 1 17.18 -11.81 -19.14
C MET A 1 16.65 -10.65 -18.33
N THR A 2 16.11 -9.62 -18.97
CA THR A 2 15.55 -8.45 -18.27
C THR A 2 14.16 -8.81 -17.77
N ILE A 3 13.90 -8.65 -16.48
CA ILE A 3 12.54 -8.79 -15.94
C ILE A 3 11.83 -7.46 -16.18
N ILE A 4 10.69 -7.51 -16.87
CA ILE A 4 9.84 -6.34 -17.04
C ILE A 4 9.00 -6.19 -15.78
N VAL A 5 9.08 -5.03 -15.14
CA VAL A 5 8.29 -4.70 -13.96
C VAL A 5 7.13 -3.78 -14.33
N LYS A 6 6.00 -3.95 -13.65
CA LYS A 6 4.83 -3.08 -13.75
C LYS A 6 4.51 -2.52 -12.36
N GLN A 7 4.11 -1.26 -12.31
CA GLN A 7 3.73 -0.58 -11.08
C GLN A 7 2.24 -0.22 -11.13
N ILE A 8 1.54 -0.46 -10.03
CA ILE A 8 0.10 -0.22 -9.90
C ILE A 8 -0.11 0.62 -8.64
N ALA A 9 -0.64 1.83 -8.82
CA ALA A 9 -0.98 2.71 -7.72
C ALA A 9 -2.37 2.36 -7.18
N ILE A 10 -2.48 2.17 -5.87
CA ILE A 10 -3.71 1.82 -5.17
C ILE A 10 -3.89 2.70 -3.93
N SER A 11 -5.13 2.92 -3.53
CA SER A 11 -5.47 3.55 -2.25
C SER A 11 -6.09 2.50 -1.34
N LEU A 12 -5.58 2.38 -0.11
CA LEU A 12 -6.10 1.46 0.88
C LEU A 12 -6.71 2.22 2.06
N HIS A 13 -7.89 1.77 2.47
CA HIS A 13 -8.54 2.18 3.70
C HIS A 13 -9.12 0.94 4.37
N LEU A 14 -8.35 0.33 5.26
CA LEU A 14 -8.75 -0.78 6.10
C LEU A 14 -8.77 -0.32 7.54
N THR A 15 -9.93 -0.42 8.18
CA THR A 15 -10.10 -0.10 9.59
C THR A 15 -9.46 -1.18 10.48
N SER A 16 -9.11 -0.82 11.72
CA SER A 16 -8.61 -1.77 12.73
C SER A 16 -9.55 -2.97 12.93
N ARG A 17 -10.86 -2.77 12.83
CA ARG A 17 -11.87 -3.85 12.90
C ARG A 17 -11.76 -4.83 11.74
N GLN A 18 -11.51 -4.35 10.53
CA GLN A 18 -11.28 -5.22 9.36
C GLN A 18 -9.97 -6.01 9.50
N ILE A 19 -8.95 -5.40 10.11
CA ILE A 19 -7.69 -6.08 10.45
C ILE A 19 -7.90 -7.12 11.57
N GLU A 20 -8.74 -6.85 12.57
CA GLU A 20 -9.05 -7.82 13.63
C GLU A 20 -9.80 -9.05 13.08
N GLU A 21 -10.79 -8.83 12.22
CA GLU A 21 -11.49 -9.93 11.54
C GLU A 21 -10.56 -10.75 10.65
N TYR A 22 -9.50 -10.15 10.12
CA TYR A 22 -8.40 -10.86 9.47
C TYR A 22 -7.64 -11.78 10.44
N TYR A 23 -7.18 -11.27 11.59
CA TYR A 23 -6.47 -12.08 12.59
C TYR A 23 -7.32 -13.25 13.10
N ARG A 24 -8.65 -13.12 13.05
CA ARG A 24 -9.61 -14.19 13.36
C ARG A 24 -9.72 -15.26 12.27
N GLY A 25 -8.94 -15.18 11.20
CA GLY A 25 -8.82 -16.18 10.13
C GLY A 25 -9.85 -16.09 9.01
N LYS A 26 -10.63 -15.00 8.93
CA LYS A 26 -11.79 -14.90 8.02
C LYS A 26 -11.46 -14.43 6.60
N ALA A 27 -10.35 -13.76 6.38
CA ALA A 27 -9.94 -13.24 5.07
C ALA A 27 -8.45 -13.49 4.82
N ARG A 28 -8.06 -13.83 3.59
CA ARG A 28 -6.65 -14.06 3.21
C ARG A 28 -6.09 -13.00 2.26
N HIS A 29 -6.97 -12.21 1.66
CA HIS A 29 -6.62 -11.22 0.65
C HIS A 29 -7.38 -9.93 0.89
N VAL A 30 -6.76 -8.83 0.49
CA VAL A 30 -7.38 -7.51 0.37
C VAL A 30 -7.59 -7.25 -1.10
N VAL A 31 -8.78 -6.76 -1.46
CA VAL A 31 -9.07 -6.29 -2.80
C VAL A 31 -9.10 -4.77 -2.76
N ALA A 32 -8.32 -4.12 -3.62
CA ALA A 32 -8.23 -2.68 -3.73
C ALA A 32 -8.49 -2.27 -5.17
N GLU A 33 -9.16 -1.15 -5.36
CA GLU A 33 -9.28 -0.51 -6.66
C GLU A 33 -8.03 0.33 -6.91
N ALA A 34 -7.36 0.08 -8.03
CA ALA A 34 -6.26 0.89 -8.51
C ALA A 34 -6.78 2.17 -9.14
N ILE A 35 -5.92 3.18 -9.21
CA ILE A 35 -6.25 4.49 -9.79
C ILE A 35 -6.64 4.38 -11.27
N ASP A 36 -6.15 3.34 -11.96
CA ASP A 36 -6.48 3.03 -13.35
C ASP A 36 -7.78 2.20 -13.52
N GLY A 37 -8.53 1.97 -12.43
CA GLY A 37 -9.80 1.24 -12.41
C GLY A 37 -9.67 -0.28 -12.32
N ARG A 38 -8.46 -0.83 -12.20
CA ARG A 38 -8.26 -2.28 -12.04
C ARG A 38 -8.48 -2.71 -10.59
N MET A 39 -9.04 -3.90 -10.41
CA MET A 39 -9.09 -4.54 -9.09
C MET A 39 -7.79 -5.31 -8.83
N VAL A 40 -7.08 -4.95 -7.77
CA VAL A 40 -5.83 -5.57 -7.32
C VAL A 40 -6.10 -6.40 -6.08
N GLN A 41 -5.81 -7.69 -6.16
CA GLN A 41 -5.87 -8.59 -5.02
C GLN A 41 -4.47 -8.75 -4.41
N LEU A 42 -4.35 -8.44 -3.13
CA LEU A 42 -3.08 -8.53 -2.39
C LEU A 42 -3.19 -9.54 -1.25
N PRO A 43 -2.16 -10.37 -1.04
CA PRO A 43 -2.04 -11.16 0.18
C PRO A 43 -1.89 -10.21 1.37
N ILE A 44 -2.74 -10.31 2.38
CA ILE A 44 -2.72 -9.37 3.51
C ILE A 44 -1.41 -9.41 4.33
N ASN A 45 -0.65 -10.52 4.26
CA ASN A 45 0.67 -10.61 4.88
C ASN A 45 1.69 -9.61 4.30
N VAL A 46 1.54 -9.16 3.05
CA VAL A 46 2.40 -8.11 2.48
C VAL A 46 2.10 -6.74 3.08
N LEU A 47 0.94 -6.60 3.75
CA LEU A 47 0.48 -5.36 4.34
C LEU A 47 0.83 -5.23 5.84
N HIS A 48 1.38 -6.29 6.47
CA HIS A 48 1.65 -6.33 7.92
C HIS A 48 2.50 -5.16 8.41
N SER A 49 3.53 -4.78 7.66
CA SER A 49 4.43 -3.67 8.02
C SER A 49 3.77 -2.29 7.96
N PHE A 50 2.53 -2.19 7.45
CA PHE A 50 1.79 -0.93 7.31
C PHE A 50 0.59 -0.84 8.25
N ILE A 51 0.37 -1.84 9.09
CA ILE A 51 -0.69 -1.84 10.11
C ILE A 51 -0.33 -0.84 11.20
N SER A 52 -1.24 0.12 11.41
CA SER A 52 -1.22 1.11 12.49
C SER A 52 -2.40 0.87 13.44
N GLU A 53 -2.52 1.63 14.53
CA GLU A 53 -3.65 1.52 15.47
C GLU A 53 -5.01 1.73 14.78
N ASP A 54 -5.08 2.64 13.80
CA ASP A 54 -6.27 2.91 12.97
C ASP A 54 -6.48 1.90 11.82
N GLY A 55 -5.59 0.92 11.68
CA GLY A 55 -5.55 -0.03 10.57
C GLY A 55 -4.57 0.38 9.47
N ILE A 56 -4.96 0.23 8.20
CA ILE A 56 -4.11 0.51 7.04
C ILE A 56 -4.74 1.59 6.19
N ILE A 57 -4.15 2.77 6.23
CA ILE A 57 -4.64 3.94 5.50
C ILE A 57 -3.50 4.53 4.68
N GLY A 58 -3.76 4.84 3.41
CA GLY A 58 -2.85 5.61 2.55
C GLY A 58 -2.75 5.06 1.14
N ASP A 59 -1.88 5.69 0.36
CA ASP A 59 -1.61 5.31 -1.03
C ASP A 59 -0.36 4.44 -1.12
N PHE A 60 -0.42 3.45 -2.01
CA PHE A 60 0.62 2.44 -2.17
C PHE A 60 0.92 2.22 -3.65
N VAL A 61 2.15 1.82 -3.92
CA VAL A 61 2.56 1.29 -5.22
C VAL A 61 2.87 -0.18 -5.06
N VAL A 62 2.16 -1.00 -5.83
CA VAL A 62 2.40 -2.44 -5.95
C VAL A 62 3.25 -2.67 -7.20
N THR A 63 4.38 -3.34 -7.03
CA THR A 63 5.23 -3.77 -8.15
C THR A 63 4.95 -5.23 -8.47
N THR A 64 4.71 -5.54 -9.74
CA THR A 64 4.58 -6.91 -10.24
C THR A 64 5.58 -7.21 -11.34
N ASP A 65 5.87 -8.48 -11.58
CA ASP A 65 6.58 -8.91 -12.80
C ASP A 65 5.64 -8.92 -14.02
N ASP A 66 6.16 -9.34 -15.18
CA ASP A 66 5.42 -9.42 -16.44
C ASP A 66 4.26 -10.43 -16.41
N LYS A 67 4.31 -11.39 -15.47
CA LYS A 67 3.30 -12.42 -15.22
C LYS A 67 2.31 -12.03 -14.14
N HIS A 68 2.31 -10.77 -13.71
CA HIS A 68 1.47 -10.23 -12.62
C HIS A 68 1.76 -10.86 -11.26
N LYS A 69 2.94 -11.46 -11.07
CA LYS A 69 3.38 -11.93 -9.75
C LYS A 69 3.83 -10.76 -8.91
N PHE A 70 3.41 -10.73 -7.65
CA PHE A 70 3.85 -9.73 -6.67
C PHE A 70 5.38 -9.72 -6.52
N VAL A 71 5.97 -8.51 -6.57
CA VAL A 71 7.40 -8.26 -6.36
C VAL A 71 7.62 -7.42 -5.10
N SER A 72 6.94 -6.28 -4.97
CA SER A 72 7.01 -5.42 -3.77
C SER A 72 5.73 -4.60 -3.57
N ILE A 73 5.62 -4.00 -2.39
CA ILE A 73 4.66 -2.92 -2.11
C ILE A 73 5.36 -1.84 -1.30
N GLU A 74 5.10 -0.59 -1.64
CA GLU A 74 5.67 0.57 -0.97
C GLU A 74 4.56 1.59 -0.70
N ARG A 75 4.55 2.18 0.50
CA ARG A 75 3.66 3.30 0.80
C ARG A 75 4.21 4.54 0.11
N LEU A 76 3.36 5.23 -0.65
CA LEU A 76 3.66 6.57 -1.13
C LEU A 76 3.73 7.48 0.09
N LYS A 77 4.92 7.97 0.43
CA LYS A 77 5.02 9.03 1.44
C LYS A 77 4.18 10.20 0.94
N PRO A 78 3.33 10.81 1.77
CA PRO A 78 2.81 12.12 1.43
C PRO A 78 4.03 12.99 1.17
N ASN A 79 4.13 13.60 -0.01
CA ASN A 79 5.16 14.60 -0.29
C ASN A 79 5.12 15.59 0.88
N SER A 80 6.11 15.59 1.77
CA SER A 80 6.23 16.60 2.80
C SER A 80 6.41 17.95 2.11
N PRO A 81 5.43 18.86 2.09
CA PRO A 81 5.67 20.23 1.67
C PRO A 81 6.11 20.96 2.94
N GLY A 82 7.38 20.83 3.32
CA GLY A 82 7.82 21.38 4.61
C GLY A 82 9.20 20.95 5.09
N GLY A 83 10.20 20.96 4.22
CA GLY A 83 11.58 21.13 4.67
C GLY A 83 11.85 22.63 4.86
N ASN A 84 11.91 23.07 6.12
CA ASN A 84 12.36 24.36 6.64
C ASN A 84 12.68 25.51 5.65
N LEU A 85 11.82 26.53 5.65
CA LEU A 85 12.13 27.88 5.15
C LEU A 85 12.19 28.93 6.29
N LEU A 86 12.14 28.52 7.56
CA LEU A 86 12.05 29.46 8.70
C LEU A 86 13.34 29.57 9.54
N ASP A 87 14.32 28.69 9.37
CA ASP A 87 15.59 28.72 10.12
C ASP A 87 16.69 29.61 9.50
N GLN A 88 16.36 30.45 8.52
CA GLN A 88 17.32 31.41 7.93
C GLN A 88 17.01 32.88 8.27
N VAL A 89 16.16 33.14 9.25
CA VAL A 89 15.99 34.48 9.83
C VAL A 89 16.02 34.39 11.35
N GLY A 90 17.22 34.53 11.90
CA GLY A 90 17.50 34.66 13.33
C GLY A 90 18.89 35.25 13.52
#